data_AF-A0A2E0LA98-F1
#
_entry.id   AF-A0A2E0LA98-F1
#
_cell.length_a   1.000
_cell.length_b   1.000
_cell.length_c   1.000
_cell.angle_alpha   90.00
_cell.angle_beta   90.00
_cell.angle_gamma   90.00
#
_symmetry.space_group_name_H-M   'P 1'
#
loop_
_entity.id
_entity.type
_entity.pdbx_description
1 polymer ?
#
loop_
_entity_poly.entity_id
_entity_poly.type
_entity_poly.pdbx_seq_one_letter_code
_entity_poly.pdbx_strand_id
1 'polypeptide(L)'
;METIESHERAWGTETYKGRPTLEQLLAAKVVAFWHRVGPGFKPTVTIHRSLKEINDYVTAIVLHAEKSLPAVRLEKVFVNKAQLKIKSVEVIFDRTDD
;
A
#
# COMPACT_ATOMS: atom_id res chain seq x y z
N MET A 1 -9.51 -12.21 -12.13
CA MET A 1 -9.03 -11.70 -10.82
C MET A 1 -7.52 -11.60 -10.91
N GLU A 2 -6.95 -10.47 -10.50
CA GLU A 2 -5.48 -10.32 -10.48
C GLU A 2 -4.91 -11.01 -9.23
N THR A 3 -3.78 -11.72 -9.37
CA THR A 3 -3.07 -12.39 -8.27
C THR A 3 -1.74 -11.72 -7.99
N ILE A 4 -1.19 -11.90 -6.78
CA ILE A 4 0.15 -11.39 -6.40
C ILE A 4 1.20 -11.79 -7.44
N GLU A 5 1.18 -13.03 -7.90
CA GLU A 5 2.14 -13.56 -8.88
C GLU A 5 2.02 -12.87 -10.25
N SER A 6 0.78 -12.60 -10.68
CA SER A 6 0.52 -11.92 -11.95
C SER A 6 1.00 -10.47 -11.88
N HIS A 7 0.79 -9.83 -10.73
CA HIS A 7 1.26 -8.47 -10.47
C HIS A 7 2.79 -8.40 -10.42
N GLU A 8 3.44 -9.28 -9.65
CA GLU A 8 4.91 -9.34 -9.54
C GLU A 8 5.57 -9.63 -10.90
N ARG A 9 4.97 -10.49 -11.73
CA ARG A 9 5.46 -10.75 -13.10
C ARG A 9 5.38 -9.52 -13.99
N ALA A 10 4.32 -8.73 -13.87
CA ALA A 10 4.14 -7.48 -14.62
C ALA A 10 5.08 -6.36 -14.13
N TRP A 11 5.37 -6.34 -12.82
CA TRP A 11 6.27 -5.35 -12.20
C TRP A 11 7.76 -5.61 -12.45
N GLY A 12 8.14 -6.83 -12.79
CA GLY A 12 9.51 -7.18 -13.15
C GLY A 12 10.47 -7.32 -11.96
N THR A 13 11.76 -7.33 -12.26
CA THR A 13 12.86 -7.62 -11.32
C THR A 13 13.40 -6.38 -10.60
N GLU A 14 12.62 -5.31 -10.52
CA GLU A 14 13.02 -4.05 -9.86
C GLU A 14 13.51 -4.29 -8.43
N THR A 15 14.82 -4.18 -8.22
CA THR A 15 15.43 -4.50 -6.94
C THR A 15 15.63 -3.20 -6.16
N TYR A 16 15.09 -3.13 -4.95
CA TYR A 16 15.32 -2.07 -3.99
C TYR A 16 15.64 -2.67 -2.62
N LYS A 17 16.28 -1.88 -1.76
CA LYS A 17 16.71 -2.35 -0.44
C LYS A 17 15.51 -2.81 0.39
N GLY A 18 15.55 -4.05 0.87
CA GLY A 18 14.49 -4.63 1.69
C GLY A 18 13.28 -5.16 0.92
N ARG A 19 13.38 -5.33 -0.42
CA ARG A 19 12.32 -5.97 -1.22
C ARG A 19 12.04 -7.40 -0.71
N PRO A 20 10.80 -7.72 -0.31
CA PRO A 20 10.38 -9.09 -0.04
C PRO A 20 10.51 -10.01 -1.25
N THR A 21 10.86 -11.28 -1.02
CA THR A 21 10.86 -12.31 -2.07
C THR A 21 9.44 -12.73 -2.44
N LEU A 22 9.25 -13.32 -3.63
CA LEU A 22 7.95 -13.84 -4.03
C LEU A 22 7.39 -14.85 -3.01
N GLU A 23 8.24 -15.71 -2.46
CA GLU A 23 7.87 -16.66 -1.41
C GLU A 23 7.33 -15.93 -0.16
N GLN A 24 8.00 -14.86 0.28
CA GLN A 24 7.53 -14.05 1.41
C GLN A 24 6.19 -13.36 1.11
N LEU A 25 6.00 -12.85 -0.12
CA LEU A 25 4.73 -12.26 -0.54
C LEU A 25 3.59 -13.28 -0.56
N LEU A 26 3.87 -14.51 -0.98
CA LEU A 26 2.88 -15.59 -1.01
C LEU A 26 2.57 -16.16 0.37
N ALA A 27 3.52 -16.11 1.30
CA ALA A 27 3.32 -16.50 2.70
C ALA A 27 2.64 -15.40 3.53
N ALA A 28 2.73 -14.14 3.10
CA ALA A 28 2.17 -13.00 3.80
C ALA A 28 0.64 -13.00 3.86
N LYS A 29 0.10 -12.64 5.03
CA LYS A 29 -1.34 -12.43 5.20
C LYS A 29 -1.82 -11.20 4.44
N VAL A 30 -1.06 -10.11 4.48
CA VAL A 30 -1.39 -8.84 3.83
C VAL A 30 -0.18 -8.33 3.07
N VAL A 31 -0.37 -7.97 1.81
CA VAL A 31 0.64 -7.40 0.91
C VAL A 31 0.11 -6.09 0.36
N ALA A 32 0.93 -5.04 0.40
CA ALA A 32 0.60 -3.73 -0.14
C ALA A 32 1.62 -3.31 -1.19
N PHE A 33 1.10 -2.83 -2.30
CA PHE A 33 1.86 -2.34 -3.45
C PHE A 33 1.72 -0.84 -3.54
N TRP A 34 2.84 -0.14 -3.66
CA TRP A 34 2.93 1.31 -3.58
C TRP A 34 3.64 1.86 -4.81
N HIS A 35 3.08 2.94 -5.36
CA HIS A 35 3.68 3.71 -6.44
C HIS A 35 4.24 5.01 -5.89
N ARG A 36 5.51 5.33 -6.15
CA ARG A 36 6.06 6.63 -5.73
C ARG A 36 5.62 7.74 -6.69
N VAL A 37 5.18 8.87 -6.16
CA VAL A 37 4.75 10.05 -6.90
C VAL A 37 5.98 10.93 -7.20
N GLY A 38 6.42 10.95 -8.45
CA GLY A 38 7.53 11.78 -8.91
C GLY A 38 8.39 11.09 -9.98
N PRO A 39 9.20 11.85 -10.75
CA PRO A 39 10.02 11.28 -11.82
C PRO A 39 11.13 10.38 -11.26
N GLY A 40 11.32 9.21 -11.86
CA GLY A 40 12.45 8.31 -11.57
C GLY A 40 12.33 7.46 -10.30
N PHE A 41 11.17 7.45 -9.64
CA PHE A 41 10.96 6.60 -8.48
C PHE A 41 10.37 5.24 -8.83
N LYS A 42 10.87 4.22 -8.13
CA LYS A 42 10.50 2.83 -8.33
C LYS A 42 9.29 2.44 -7.47
N PRO A 43 8.37 1.59 -7.99
CA PRO A 43 7.35 0.98 -7.17
C PRO A 43 7.95 0.13 -6.05
N THR A 44 7.20 -0.03 -4.96
CA THR A 44 7.65 -0.79 -3.77
C THR A 44 6.53 -1.68 -3.24
N VAL A 45 6.90 -2.81 -2.65
CA VAL A 45 5.98 -3.76 -1.99
C VAL A 45 6.38 -3.94 -0.53
N THR A 46 5.37 -4.00 0.33
CA THR A 46 5.51 -4.23 1.76
C THR A 46 4.57 -5.34 2.23
N ILE A 47 4.99 -6.04 3.28
CA ILE A 47 4.21 -7.08 3.95
C ILE A 47 3.73 -6.54 5.29
N HIS A 48 2.47 -6.84 5.62
CA HIS A 48 1.79 -6.35 6.83
C HIS A 48 1.14 -7.51 7.59
N ARG A 49 1.00 -7.36 8.91
CA ARG A 49 0.31 -8.37 9.73
C ARG A 49 -1.20 -8.25 9.65
N SER A 50 -1.69 -7.04 9.35
CA SER A 50 -3.13 -6.75 9.29
C SER A 50 -3.43 -5.57 8.37
N LEU A 51 -4.69 -5.47 7.93
CA LEU A 51 -5.18 -4.31 7.19
C LEU A 51 -5.14 -3.02 8.03
N LYS A 52 -5.15 -3.13 9.36
CA LYS A 52 -5.07 -1.96 10.25
C LYS A 52 -3.78 -1.18 10.02
N GLU A 53 -2.66 -1.86 9.81
CA GLU A 53 -1.36 -1.21 9.55
C GLU A 53 -1.39 -0.36 8.28
N ILE A 54 -2.05 -0.85 7.22
CA ILE A 54 -2.23 -0.12 5.96
C ILE A 54 -3.16 1.07 6.19
N ASN A 55 -4.26 0.85 6.91
CA ASN A 55 -5.23 1.90 7.20
C ASN A 55 -4.60 3.03 8.03
N ASP A 56 -3.93 2.72 9.13
CA ASP A 56 -3.25 3.69 9.98
C ASP A 56 -2.24 4.53 9.16
N TYR A 57 -1.49 3.88 8.26
CA TYR A 57 -0.53 4.55 7.39
C TYR A 57 -1.20 5.48 6.35
N VAL A 58 -2.24 5.00 5.66
CA VAL A 58 -2.98 5.81 4.68
C VAL A 58 -3.70 6.97 5.35
N THR A 59 -4.32 6.73 6.51
CA THR A 59 -4.97 7.77 7.31
C THR A 59 -3.94 8.82 7.76
N ALA A 60 -2.76 8.40 8.22
CA ALA A 60 -1.68 9.34 8.56
C ALA A 60 -1.27 10.20 7.35
N ILE A 61 -1.19 9.61 6.15
CA ILE A 61 -0.89 10.36 4.92
C ILE A 61 -1.98 11.39 4.60
N VAL A 62 -3.26 11.05 4.80
CA VAL A 62 -4.39 11.92 4.48
C VAL A 62 -4.55 13.04 5.51
N LEU A 63 -4.35 12.75 6.80
CA LEU A 63 -4.60 13.69 7.90
C LEU A 63 -3.38 14.57 8.22
N HIS A 64 -2.16 14.05 8.15
CA HIS A 64 -0.94 14.80 8.48
C HIS A 64 -0.29 15.36 7.21
N ALA A 65 -0.89 16.42 6.65
CA ALA A 65 -0.42 17.10 5.45
C ALA A 65 0.79 18.05 5.69
N GLU A 66 1.48 18.00 6.83
CA GLU A 66 2.63 18.86 7.08
C GLU A 66 3.98 18.15 6.93
N LYS A 67 4.74 18.65 5.93
CA LYS A 67 6.18 18.49 5.66
C LYS A 67 6.69 17.06 5.51
N SER A 68 6.71 16.61 4.25
CA SER A 68 7.34 15.38 3.75
C SER A 68 6.52 14.10 3.93
N LEU A 69 5.28 14.10 3.45
CA LEU A 69 4.64 12.84 3.10
C LEU A 69 5.59 12.05 2.18
N PRO A 70 5.81 10.74 2.42
CA PRO A 70 6.44 9.90 1.43
C PRO A 70 5.57 10.05 0.19
N ALA A 71 6.18 10.46 -0.92
CA ALA A 71 5.48 10.61 -2.18
C ALA A 71 5.15 9.19 -2.67
N VAL A 72 4.21 8.51 -2.03
CA VAL A 72 3.76 7.14 -2.31
C VAL A 72 2.24 7.12 -2.34
N ARG A 73 1.70 6.38 -3.28
CA ARG A 73 0.27 6.10 -3.42
C ARG A 73 0.06 4.61 -3.31
N LEU A 74 -0.92 4.19 -2.51
CA LEU A 74 -1.33 2.79 -2.45
C LEU A 74 -1.93 2.39 -3.81
N GLU A 75 -1.31 1.42 -4.48
CA GLU A 75 -1.74 0.93 -5.79
C GLU A 75 -2.67 -0.28 -5.64
N LYS A 76 -2.23 -1.32 -4.91
CA LYS A 76 -2.99 -2.55 -4.70
C LYS A 76 -2.75 -3.12 -3.30
N VAL A 77 -3.78 -3.77 -2.78
CA VAL A 77 -3.70 -4.53 -1.52
C VAL A 77 -4.19 -5.94 -1.79
N PHE A 78 -3.47 -6.91 -1.26
CA PHE A 78 -3.85 -8.32 -1.29
C PHE A 78 -3.94 -8.83 0.14
N VAL A 79 -5.00 -9.58 0.44
CA VAL A 79 -5.15 -10.31 1.70
C VAL A 79 -5.38 -11.78 1.37
N ASN A 80 -4.58 -12.66 1.98
CA ASN A 80 -4.60 -14.09 1.69
C ASN A 80 -4.54 -14.36 0.17
N LYS A 81 -3.65 -13.65 -0.54
CA LYS A 81 -3.44 -13.72 -2.01
C LYS A 81 -4.57 -13.18 -2.89
N ALA A 82 -5.70 -12.76 -2.33
CA ALA A 82 -6.80 -12.15 -3.07
C ALA A 82 -6.69 -10.62 -3.06
N GLN A 83 -6.83 -9.99 -4.22
CA GLN A 83 -6.84 -8.53 -4.33
C GLN A 83 -8.10 -7.95 -3.67
N LEU A 84 -7.92 -6.95 -2.83
CA LEU A 84 -9.01 -6.11 -2.34
C LEU A 84 -9.12 -4.83 -3.15
N LYS A 85 -10.36 -4.34 -3.25
CA LYS A 85 -10.68 -3.00 -3.75
C LYS A 85 -11.13 -2.15 -2.58
N ILE A 86 -10.62 -0.92 -2.50
CA ILE A 86 -11.14 0.08 -1.57
C ILE A 86 -12.57 0.39 -2.04
N LYS A 87 -13.56 0.13 -1.17
CA LYS A 87 -14.97 0.34 -1.48
C LYS A 87 -15.40 1.80 -1.27
N SER A 88 -14.90 2.42 -0.21
CA SER A 88 -15.17 3.81 0.15
C SER A 88 -14.07 4.34 1.06
N VAL A 89 -13.91 5.66 1.09
CA VAL A 89 -13.18 6.41 2.11
C VAL A 89 -14.18 7.44 2.61
N GLU A 90 -14.49 7.41 3.91
CA GLU A 90 -15.45 8.32 4.52
C GLU A 90 -14.76 9.14 5.60
N VAL A 91 -14.92 10.46 5.54
CA VAL A 91 -14.42 11.38 6.56
C VAL A 91 -15.61 12.15 7.08
N ILE A 92 -16.03 11.83 8.31
CA ILE A 92 -17.17 12.46 8.98
C ILE A 92 -16.60 13.43 10.00
N PHE A 93 -17.00 14.70 9.87
CA PHE A 93 -16.63 15.76 10.80
C PHE A 93 -17.84 16.10 11.67
N ASP A 94 -17.56 16.44 12.92
CA ASP A 94 -18.54 16.97 13.86
C ASP A 94 -18.23 18.43 14.17
N ARG A 95 -19.21 19.15 14.72
CA ARG A 95 -19.07 20.57 15.03
C ARG A 95 -18.05 20.76 16.15
N THR A 96 -17.08 21.62 15.90
CA THR A 96 -16.26 22.21 16.97
C THR A 96 -17.08 23.34 17.56
N ASP A 97 -17.68 23.12 18.73
CA ASP A 97 -18.28 24.21 19.50
C ASP A 97 -17.12 25.05 20.06
N ASP A 98 -16.87 26.20 19.41
CA ASP A 98 -16.13 27.34 19.98
C ASP A 98 -17.11 28.24 20.76
#